data_AF-A0A812HZZ0-F1
#
_entry.id   AF-A0A812HZZ0-F1
#
_cell.length_a   1.000
_cell.length_b   1.000
_cell.length_c   1.000
_cell.angle_alpha   90.00
_cell.angle_beta   90.00
_cell.angle_gamma   90.00
#
_symmetry.space_group_name_H-M   'P 1'
#
loop_
_entity.id
_entity.type
_entity.pdbx_description
1 polymer ?
#
loop_
_entity_poly.entity_id
_entity_poly.type
_entity_poly.pdbx_seq_one_letter_code
_entity_poly.pdbx_strand_id
1 'polypeptide(L)'
;MFDLVKHVYLLLSHQPIEQPELLSVLNALFVKNSNYALKLEQAALQLGVSKRTLQRRLQEKQMSYSQCVDFAKKKHALALLADTQLTTQQIAYKLGYEEPSNFHRTFRRWYPFSPMQYRQQCLDNRTHLNNQPIRLYYAKANTLADNDIDQPVGKIWMEVDNIAFEKVVSVECRDRDGAWRRYPAFFERFLNNGTELWATTELPVAHPLTFRLCYEVYGERYIDNNHQRDYVVSKGLLIGATEYIVPTRQLIQLGTQHTLFVELACRLKDVAKIKCYVGEAPAPHAMSQTQNAEDYTCWVLQLPLTQTAKQCRFRLYDHSGNELAKDHYPIQYPIVQPLS
;
A
#
# COMPACT_ATOMS: atom_id res chain seq x y z
N MET A 1 -10.94 -5.15 -0.29
CA MET A 1 -10.76 -5.14 1.18
C MET A 1 -9.49 -4.36 1.56
N PHE A 2 -8.35 -4.62 0.91
CA PHE A 2 -7.12 -3.82 1.09
C PHE A 2 -7.27 -2.35 0.69
N ASP A 3 -8.02 -2.04 -0.38
CA ASP A 3 -8.24 -0.64 -0.78
C ASP A 3 -9.10 0.16 0.20
N LEU A 4 -10.10 -0.48 0.82
CA LEU A 4 -10.92 0.17 1.85
C LEU A 4 -10.10 0.42 3.13
N VAL A 5 -9.20 -0.51 3.48
CA VAL A 5 -8.26 -0.35 4.61
C VAL A 5 -7.24 0.75 4.30
N LYS A 6 -6.72 0.81 3.07
CA LYS A 6 -5.82 1.88 2.60
C LYS A 6 -6.52 3.24 2.64
N HIS A 7 -7.78 3.31 2.21
CA HIS A 7 -8.59 4.54 2.21
C HIS A 7 -9.00 5.00 3.62
N VAL A 8 -9.39 4.07 4.49
CA VAL A 8 -9.69 4.37 5.91
C VAL A 8 -8.42 4.77 6.66
N TYR A 9 -7.28 4.14 6.40
CA TYR A 9 -5.99 4.50 7.02
C TYR A 9 -5.47 5.87 6.54
N LEU A 10 -5.68 6.22 5.27
CA LEU A 10 -5.42 7.56 4.72
C LEU A 10 -6.22 8.65 5.43
N LEU A 11 -7.53 8.44 5.56
CA LEU A 11 -8.45 9.38 6.23
C LEU A 11 -8.10 9.55 7.72
N LEU A 12 -7.52 8.51 8.35
CA LEU A 12 -7.05 8.55 9.73
C LEU A 12 -5.64 9.15 9.89
N SER A 13 -4.84 9.25 8.83
CA SER A 13 -3.42 9.65 8.88
C SER A 13 -3.14 11.16 8.79
N HIS A 14 -4.18 11.98 8.52
CA HIS A 14 -4.09 13.44 8.63
C HIS A 14 -4.47 13.96 10.03
N GLN A 15 -4.64 13.08 11.02
CA GLN A 15 -4.84 13.50 12.40
C GLN A 15 -3.49 13.76 13.07
N PRO A 16 -3.32 14.87 13.82
CA PRO A 16 -2.15 15.07 14.65
C PRO A 16 -1.97 13.86 15.57
N ILE A 17 -0.71 13.47 15.77
CA ILE A 17 -0.30 12.39 16.68
C ILE A 17 -0.79 12.76 18.08
N GLU A 18 -1.97 12.30 18.48
CA GLU A 18 -2.44 12.25 19.87
C GLU A 18 -3.65 11.32 20.00
N GLN A 19 -3.48 10.29 20.83
CA GLN A 19 -4.40 9.19 21.21
C GLN A 19 -4.54 7.99 20.25
N PRO A 20 -4.21 6.76 20.70
CA PRO A 20 -4.47 5.55 19.93
C PRO A 20 -5.98 5.30 19.78
N GLU A 21 -6.42 5.04 18.55
CA GLU A 21 -7.81 4.71 18.22
C GLU A 21 -8.34 3.54 19.08
N LEU A 22 -9.60 3.57 19.54
CA LEU A 22 -10.22 2.55 20.41
C LEU A 22 -9.97 1.10 19.95
N LEU A 23 -10.04 0.85 18.64
CA LEU A 23 -9.78 -0.47 18.07
C LEU A 23 -8.31 -0.90 18.21
N SER A 24 -7.38 0.05 18.04
CA SER A 24 -5.95 -0.17 18.27
C SER A 24 -5.69 -0.54 19.73
N VAL A 25 -6.29 0.17 20.68
CA VAL A 25 -6.15 -0.12 22.11
C VAL A 25 -6.73 -1.49 22.46
N LEU A 26 -7.92 -1.82 21.97
CA LEU A 26 -8.52 -3.14 22.19
C LEU A 26 -7.68 -4.27 21.58
N ASN A 27 -7.18 -4.10 20.35
CA ASN A 27 -6.29 -5.07 19.72
C ASN A 27 -5.01 -5.27 20.54
N ALA A 28 -4.38 -4.18 21.01
CA ALA A 28 -3.20 -4.25 21.85
C ALA A 28 -3.48 -5.01 23.16
N LEU A 29 -4.65 -4.80 23.77
CA LEU A 29 -5.06 -5.54 24.97
C LEU A 29 -5.22 -7.05 24.71
N PHE A 30 -5.85 -7.44 23.59
CA PHE A 30 -6.03 -8.86 23.27
C PHE A 30 -4.70 -9.56 22.97
N VAL A 31 -3.80 -8.89 22.24
CA VAL A 31 -2.47 -9.41 21.92
C VAL A 31 -1.60 -9.50 23.18
N LYS A 32 -1.52 -8.42 23.97
CA LYS A 32 -0.69 -8.36 25.19
C LYS A 32 -1.05 -9.44 26.20
N ASN A 33 -2.33 -9.71 26.39
CA ASN A 33 -2.78 -10.72 27.34
C ASN A 33 -2.81 -12.14 26.75
N SER A 34 -2.55 -12.29 25.43
CA SER A 34 -2.78 -13.55 24.69
C SER A 34 -4.16 -14.17 24.98
N ASN A 35 -5.15 -13.33 25.31
CA ASN A 35 -6.42 -13.76 25.86
C ASN A 35 -7.57 -13.17 25.05
N TYR A 36 -7.92 -13.87 23.98
CA TYR A 36 -9.07 -13.54 23.14
C TYR A 36 -10.40 -14.02 23.71
N ALA A 37 -10.40 -14.64 24.90
CA ALA A 37 -11.59 -15.00 25.66
C ALA A 37 -12.02 -13.90 26.66
N LEU A 38 -11.29 -12.77 26.71
CA LEU A 38 -11.63 -11.61 27.53
C LEU A 38 -13.07 -11.16 27.23
N LYS A 39 -13.91 -11.17 28.26
CA LYS A 39 -15.28 -10.64 28.17
C LYS A 39 -15.26 -9.11 28.21
N LEU A 40 -16.32 -8.51 27.70
CA LEU A 40 -16.47 -7.05 27.61
C LEU A 40 -16.26 -6.35 28.96
N GLU A 41 -16.74 -6.92 30.06
CA GLU A 41 -16.57 -6.40 31.42
C GLU A 41 -15.10 -6.32 31.82
N GLN A 42 -14.33 -7.35 31.48
CA GLN A 42 -12.91 -7.45 31.81
C GLN A 42 -12.09 -6.48 30.95
N ALA A 43 -12.42 -6.35 29.66
CA ALA A 43 -11.79 -5.37 28.78
C ALA A 43 -12.08 -3.94 29.24
N ALA A 44 -13.31 -3.62 29.65
CA ALA A 44 -13.66 -2.32 30.19
C ALA A 44 -12.86 -1.97 31.45
N LEU A 45 -12.73 -2.94 32.37
CA LEU A 45 -11.91 -2.79 33.58
C LEU A 45 -10.44 -2.51 33.26
N GLN A 46 -9.84 -3.25 32.32
CA GLN A 46 -8.45 -3.02 31.91
C GLN A 46 -8.24 -1.68 31.21
N LEU A 47 -9.28 -1.14 30.58
CA LEU A 47 -9.27 0.19 29.95
C LEU A 47 -9.58 1.34 30.94
N GLY A 48 -9.86 1.05 32.21
CA GLY A 48 -10.24 2.05 33.20
C GLY A 48 -11.59 2.72 32.93
N VAL A 49 -12.50 2.05 32.21
CA VAL A 49 -13.83 2.58 31.87
C VAL A 49 -14.95 1.63 32.31
N SER A 50 -16.16 2.16 32.46
CA SER A 50 -17.33 1.31 32.69
C SER A 50 -17.70 0.51 31.44
N LYS A 51 -18.33 -0.66 31.62
CA LYS A 51 -18.91 -1.46 30.53
C LYS A 51 -19.82 -0.62 29.62
N ARG A 52 -20.69 0.21 30.21
CA ARG A 52 -21.61 1.09 29.48
C ARG A 52 -20.87 2.11 28.62
N THR A 53 -19.79 2.69 29.14
CA THR A 53 -18.94 3.63 28.40
C THR A 53 -18.29 2.95 27.20
N LEU A 54 -17.72 1.76 27.40
CA LEU A 54 -17.09 1.00 26.32
C LEU A 54 -18.11 0.60 25.24
N GLN A 55 -19.29 0.12 25.64
CA GLN A 55 -20.37 -0.21 24.70
C GLN A 55 -20.83 1.00 23.90
N ARG A 56 -21.05 2.15 24.56
CA ARG A 56 -21.43 3.39 23.88
C ARG A 56 -20.39 3.80 22.83
N ARG A 57 -19.10 3.81 23.20
CA ARG A 57 -18.01 4.16 22.26
C ARG A 57 -17.91 3.21 21.08
N LEU A 58 -18.18 1.92 21.30
CA LEU A 58 -18.23 0.93 20.21
C LEU A 58 -19.45 1.16 19.29
N GLN A 59 -20.62 1.47 19.86
CA GLN A 59 -21.83 1.80 19.10
C GLN A 59 -21.70 3.09 18.28
N GLU A 60 -21.04 4.11 18.82
CA GLU A 60 -20.71 5.35 18.08
C GLU A 60 -19.86 5.06 16.84
N LYS A 61 -19.01 4.02 16.91
CA LYS A 61 -18.24 3.50 15.77
C LYS A 61 -18.95 2.39 14.98
N GLN A 62 -20.24 2.13 15.26
CA GLN A 62 -21.05 1.07 14.64
C GLN A 62 -20.43 -0.34 14.74
N MET A 63 -19.69 -0.60 15.82
CA MET A 63 -19.03 -1.88 16.07
C MET A 63 -19.62 -2.59 17.30
N SER A 64 -19.62 -3.91 17.27
CA SER A 64 -19.84 -4.74 18.45
C SER A 64 -18.52 -5.20 19.06
N TYR A 65 -18.55 -5.57 20.34
CA TYR A 65 -17.38 -6.15 21.00
C TYR A 65 -16.94 -7.49 20.37
N SER A 66 -17.90 -8.33 19.98
CA SER A 66 -17.60 -9.60 19.30
C SER A 66 -16.94 -9.39 17.95
N GLN A 67 -17.35 -8.35 17.19
CA GLN A 67 -16.68 -7.96 15.95
C GLN A 67 -15.24 -7.50 16.21
N CYS A 68 -14.99 -6.77 17.29
CA CYS A 68 -13.63 -6.36 17.67
C CYS A 68 -12.75 -7.56 18.02
N VAL A 69 -13.26 -8.52 18.80
CA VAL A 69 -12.55 -9.77 19.12
C VAL A 69 -12.26 -10.58 17.87
N ASP A 70 -13.25 -10.76 16.98
CA ASP A 70 -13.08 -11.47 15.71
C ASP A 70 -12.04 -10.78 14.81
N PHE A 71 -12.02 -9.44 14.76
CA PHE A 71 -11.02 -8.68 14.03
C PHE A 71 -9.61 -8.91 14.59
N ALA A 72 -9.47 -8.86 15.92
CA ALA A 72 -8.20 -9.12 16.60
C ALA A 72 -7.71 -10.56 16.34
N LYS A 73 -8.59 -11.55 16.47
CA LYS A 73 -8.29 -12.96 16.19
C LYS A 73 -7.86 -13.15 14.73
N LYS A 74 -8.56 -12.54 13.77
CA LYS A 74 -8.19 -12.58 12.34
C LYS A 74 -6.78 -12.06 12.12
N LYS A 75 -6.49 -10.85 12.60
CA LYS A 75 -5.18 -10.21 12.42
C LYS A 75 -4.07 -11.07 13.01
N HIS A 76 -4.23 -11.53 14.25
CA HIS A 76 -3.22 -12.35 14.91
C HIS A 76 -3.09 -13.75 14.28
N ALA A 77 -4.18 -14.33 13.78
CA ALA A 77 -4.12 -15.60 13.04
C ALA A 77 -3.24 -15.47 11.80
N LEU A 78 -3.42 -14.42 10.99
CA LEU A 78 -2.60 -14.16 9.82
C LEU A 78 -1.13 -13.97 10.21
N ALA A 79 -0.85 -13.14 11.22
CA ALA A 79 0.51 -12.93 11.70
C ALA A 79 1.16 -14.24 12.19
N LEU A 80 0.48 -15.05 13.00
CA LEU A 80 1.04 -16.31 13.49
C LEU A 80 1.30 -17.31 12.37
N LEU A 81 0.38 -17.39 11.39
CA LEU A 81 0.55 -18.28 10.23
C LEU A 81 1.70 -17.85 9.34
N ALA A 82 1.91 -16.55 9.20
CA ALA A 82 2.94 -16.02 8.33
C ALA A 82 4.32 -15.94 9.00
N ASP A 83 4.40 -15.50 10.26
CA ASP A 83 5.65 -15.13 10.97
C ASP A 83 6.21 -16.20 11.92
N THR A 84 5.48 -17.26 12.24
CA THR A 84 5.91 -18.24 13.24
C THR A 84 5.90 -19.66 12.70
N GLN A 85 6.65 -20.58 13.31
CA GLN A 85 6.62 -22.01 12.99
C GLN A 85 5.54 -22.80 13.76
N LEU A 86 4.60 -22.10 14.43
CA LEU A 86 3.55 -22.75 15.22
C LEU A 86 2.63 -23.60 14.34
N THR A 87 2.26 -24.79 14.83
CA THR A 87 1.27 -25.63 14.17
C THR A 87 -0.11 -24.96 14.18
N THR A 88 -0.98 -25.29 13.23
CA THR A 88 -2.35 -24.73 13.20
C THR A 88 -3.12 -25.01 14.49
N GLN A 89 -2.85 -26.15 15.14
CA GLN A 89 -3.38 -26.50 16.45
C GLN A 89 -2.89 -25.54 17.55
N GLN A 90 -1.59 -25.28 17.64
CA GLN A 90 -1.03 -24.33 18.59
C GLN A 90 -1.60 -22.91 18.37
N ILE A 91 -1.75 -22.50 17.11
CA ILE A 91 -2.35 -21.22 16.74
C ILE A 91 -3.81 -21.14 17.20
N ALA A 92 -4.60 -22.21 17.00
CA ALA A 92 -5.99 -22.25 17.45
C ALA A 92 -6.12 -22.01 18.96
N TYR A 93 -5.31 -22.70 19.77
CA TYR A 93 -5.31 -22.51 21.22
C TYR A 93 -4.84 -21.10 21.61
N LYS A 94 -3.81 -20.57 20.95
CA LYS A 94 -3.32 -19.20 21.20
C LYS A 94 -4.36 -18.12 20.88
N LEU A 95 -5.27 -18.40 19.95
CA LEU A 95 -6.41 -17.53 19.61
C LEU A 95 -7.64 -17.79 20.50
N GLY A 96 -7.52 -18.63 21.54
CA GLY A 96 -8.60 -18.93 22.48
C GLY A 96 -9.73 -19.76 21.87
N TYR A 97 -9.43 -20.67 20.94
CA TYR A 97 -10.37 -21.71 20.53
C TYR A 97 -10.17 -22.96 21.41
N GLU A 98 -11.28 -23.54 21.88
CA GLU A 98 -11.25 -24.80 22.64
C GLU A 98 -10.83 -25.99 21.77
N GLU A 99 -11.22 -25.96 20.49
CA GLU A 99 -10.95 -27.04 19.53
C GLU A 99 -10.32 -26.50 18.24
N PRO A 100 -9.24 -27.10 17.72
CA PRO A 100 -8.61 -26.68 16.46
C PRO A 100 -9.56 -26.73 15.26
N SER A 101 -10.52 -27.65 15.25
CA SER A 101 -11.54 -27.76 14.21
C SER A 101 -12.41 -26.48 14.09
N ASN A 102 -12.69 -25.82 15.22
CA ASN A 102 -13.43 -24.56 15.25
C ASN A 102 -12.62 -23.40 14.64
N PHE A 103 -11.31 -23.35 14.88
CA PHE A 103 -10.43 -22.40 14.20
C PHE A 103 -10.41 -22.63 12.69
N HIS A 104 -10.23 -23.87 12.23
CA HIS A 104 -10.21 -24.19 10.79
C HIS A 104 -11.50 -23.76 10.07
N ARG A 105 -12.67 -24.05 10.66
CA ARG A 105 -13.98 -23.63 10.11
C ARG A 105 -14.12 -22.11 10.10
N THR A 106 -13.71 -21.46 11.19
CA THR A 106 -13.80 -20.02 11.32
C THR A 106 -12.86 -19.31 10.35
N PHE A 107 -11.63 -19.80 10.17
CA PHE A 107 -10.66 -19.27 9.22
C PHE A 107 -11.16 -19.40 7.77
N ARG A 108 -11.74 -20.54 7.39
CA ARG A 108 -12.37 -20.72 6.06
C ARG A 108 -13.61 -19.84 5.83
N ARG A 109 -14.28 -19.41 6.91
CA ARG A 109 -15.35 -18.41 6.83
C ARG A 109 -14.78 -17.01 6.61
N TRP A 110 -13.61 -16.73 7.17
CA TRP A 110 -12.93 -15.44 7.02
C TRP A 110 -12.23 -15.29 5.66
N TYR A 111 -11.66 -16.38 5.15
CA TYR A 111 -10.83 -16.41 3.95
C TYR A 111 -11.16 -17.64 3.09
N PRO A 112 -11.05 -17.54 1.76
CA PRO A 112 -11.40 -18.64 0.85
C PRO A 112 -10.41 -19.81 0.85
N PHE A 113 -9.35 -19.76 1.65
CA PHE A 113 -8.28 -20.75 1.74
C PHE A 113 -8.10 -21.28 3.17
N SER A 114 -7.44 -22.43 3.31
CA SER A 114 -7.09 -23.01 4.62
C SER A 114 -5.90 -22.30 5.27
N PRO A 115 -5.74 -22.39 6.60
CA PRO A 115 -4.58 -21.83 7.31
C PRO A 115 -3.23 -22.29 6.73
N MET A 116 -3.11 -23.57 6.33
CA MET A 116 -1.89 -24.11 5.74
C MET A 116 -1.60 -23.57 4.34
N GLN A 117 -2.64 -23.43 3.51
CA GLN A 117 -2.47 -22.81 2.19
C GLN A 117 -2.01 -21.36 2.31
N TYR A 118 -2.57 -20.62 3.27
CA TYR A 118 -2.14 -19.25 3.56
C TYR A 118 -0.67 -19.19 4.00
N ARG A 119 -0.28 -20.05 4.96
CA ARG A 119 1.11 -20.18 5.42
C ARG A 119 2.07 -20.47 4.27
N GLN A 120 1.73 -21.41 3.39
CA GLN A 120 2.58 -21.75 2.24
C GLN A 120 2.76 -20.54 1.31
N GLN A 121 1.67 -19.84 0.98
CA GLN A 121 1.75 -18.62 0.17
C GLN A 121 2.61 -17.53 0.81
N CYS A 122 2.57 -17.39 2.13
CA CYS A 122 3.46 -16.46 2.82
C CYS A 122 4.93 -16.89 2.71
N LEU A 123 5.22 -18.18 2.93
CA LEU A 123 6.58 -18.72 2.88
C LEU A 123 7.19 -18.67 1.48
N ASP A 124 6.42 -19.00 0.44
CA ASP A 124 6.87 -18.97 -0.96
C ASP A 124 7.29 -17.55 -1.39
N ASN A 125 6.71 -16.54 -0.74
CA ASN A 125 6.98 -15.13 -1.01
C ASN A 125 7.94 -14.50 0.02
N ARG A 126 8.57 -15.24 0.93
CA ARG A 126 9.55 -14.66 1.86
C ARG A 126 10.96 -14.59 1.27
N THR A 127 11.72 -13.58 1.68
CA THR A 127 13.17 -13.48 1.41
C THR A 127 13.99 -13.52 2.69
N HIS A 128 15.30 -13.73 2.52
CA HIS A 128 16.28 -13.52 3.58
C HIS A 128 16.54 -12.03 3.78
N LEU A 129 16.94 -11.65 4.99
CA LEU A 129 17.34 -10.28 5.30
C LEU A 129 18.62 -9.92 4.53
N ASN A 130 18.51 -8.91 3.66
CA ASN A 130 19.65 -8.27 3.00
C ASN A 130 20.14 -7.06 3.79
N ASN A 131 21.36 -6.57 3.48
CA ASN A 131 21.94 -5.38 4.11
C ASN A 131 21.16 -4.08 3.82
N GLN A 132 20.41 -4.05 2.71
CA GLN A 132 19.50 -2.95 2.35
C GLN A 132 18.12 -3.53 1.99
N PRO A 133 17.28 -3.82 3.00
CA PRO A 133 15.98 -4.47 2.80
C PRO A 133 14.91 -3.52 2.25
N ILE A 134 15.20 -2.23 2.18
CA ILE A 134 14.37 -1.20 1.55
C ILE A 134 15.24 -0.36 0.62
N ARG A 135 14.72 -0.08 -0.58
CA ARG A 135 15.42 0.65 -1.65
C ARG A 135 14.46 1.58 -2.38
N LEU A 136 14.96 2.72 -2.84
CA LEU A 136 14.18 3.57 -3.74
C LEU A 136 13.92 2.85 -5.06
N TYR A 137 12.64 2.76 -5.44
CA TYR A 137 12.23 2.23 -6.73
C TYR A 137 12.04 3.37 -7.73
N TYR A 138 11.13 4.29 -7.42
CA TYR A 138 10.82 5.47 -8.23
C TYR A 138 10.32 6.58 -7.32
N ALA A 139 10.66 7.83 -7.61
CA ALA A 139 10.07 8.99 -6.96
C ALA A 139 9.76 10.05 -8.00
N LYS A 140 8.69 10.81 -7.78
CA LYS A 140 8.36 11.97 -8.59
C LYS A 140 7.92 13.14 -7.72
N ALA A 141 8.18 14.33 -8.23
CA ALA A 141 7.69 15.58 -7.68
C ALA A 141 7.00 16.32 -8.82
N ASN A 142 5.66 16.28 -8.83
CA ASN A 142 4.86 16.97 -9.82
C ASN A 142 4.51 18.36 -9.31
N THR A 143 4.78 19.38 -10.12
CA THR A 143 4.03 20.63 -10.13
C THR A 143 2.94 20.45 -11.19
N LEU A 144 1.71 20.16 -10.78
CA LEU A 144 0.58 20.10 -11.73
C LEU A 144 0.33 21.53 -12.24
N ALA A 145 0.97 21.88 -13.35
CA ALA A 145 0.74 23.12 -14.07
C ALA A 145 -0.50 22.94 -14.97
N ASP A 146 -1.67 22.77 -14.38
CA ASP A 146 -2.94 23.06 -15.04
C ASP A 146 -4.07 23.09 -14.00
N ASN A 147 -4.58 24.29 -13.75
CA ASN A 147 -5.72 24.67 -12.88
C ASN A 147 -5.41 24.84 -11.38
N ASP A 148 -5.08 26.08 -11.00
CA ASP A 148 -5.34 26.80 -9.72
C ASP A 148 -4.99 26.16 -8.36
N ILE A 149 -4.40 24.97 -8.32
CA ILE A 149 -3.84 24.39 -7.08
C ILE A 149 -2.35 24.15 -7.32
N ASP A 150 -1.59 25.24 -7.17
CA ASP A 150 -0.14 25.40 -7.39
C ASP A 150 0.73 24.63 -6.38
N GLN A 151 0.20 23.53 -5.83
CA GLN A 151 0.81 22.84 -4.71
C GLN A 151 1.66 21.66 -5.20
N PRO A 152 2.98 21.68 -4.99
CA PRO A 152 3.84 20.54 -5.33
C PRO A 152 3.36 19.30 -4.58
N VAL A 153 3.17 18.23 -5.33
CA VAL A 153 2.82 16.90 -4.81
C VAL A 153 3.92 15.92 -5.16
N GLY A 154 4.31 15.13 -4.17
CA GLY A 154 5.34 14.10 -4.31
C GLY A 154 4.72 12.72 -4.24
N LYS A 155 5.28 11.74 -4.95
CA LYS A 155 4.92 10.34 -4.75
C LYS A 155 6.14 9.44 -4.90
N ILE A 156 6.25 8.47 -3.99
CA ILE A 156 7.44 7.64 -3.86
C ILE A 156 7.02 6.18 -3.85
N TRP A 157 7.74 5.38 -4.63
CA TRP A 157 7.68 3.94 -4.69
C TRP A 157 8.99 3.36 -4.19
N MET A 158 8.91 2.26 -3.45
CA MET A 158 10.06 1.58 -2.86
C MET A 158 9.94 0.08 -3.01
N GLU A 159 11.09 -0.56 -3.23
CA GLU A 159 11.25 -2.01 -3.12
C GLU A 159 11.45 -2.36 -1.66
N VAL A 160 10.74 -3.38 -1.18
CA VAL A 160 10.86 -3.89 0.20
C VAL A 160 11.00 -5.40 0.15
N ASP A 161 12.02 -5.91 0.79
CA ASP A 161 12.19 -7.35 0.98
C ASP A 161 11.09 -7.88 1.91
N ASN A 162 10.35 -8.90 1.47
CA ASN A 162 9.30 -9.52 2.28
C ASN A 162 9.89 -10.46 3.33
N ILE A 163 10.54 -9.89 4.34
CA ILE A 163 11.17 -10.70 5.40
C ILE A 163 10.19 -11.06 6.54
N ALA A 164 9.04 -10.39 6.63
CA ALA A 164 8.00 -10.60 7.63
C ALA A 164 6.60 -10.22 7.14
N PHE A 165 5.56 -10.70 7.82
CA PHE A 165 4.18 -10.27 7.58
C PHE A 165 3.84 -8.99 8.33
N GLU A 166 4.09 -8.94 9.65
CA GLU A 166 3.97 -7.68 10.38
C GLU A 166 5.18 -6.78 10.12
N LYS A 167 4.93 -5.71 9.37
CA LYS A 167 5.92 -4.70 9.03
C LYS A 167 5.27 -3.35 8.76
N VAL A 168 6.04 -2.29 8.93
CA VAL A 168 5.63 -0.92 8.62
C VAL A 168 6.61 -0.35 7.60
N VAL A 169 6.06 0.08 6.46
CA VAL A 169 6.82 0.79 5.43
C VAL A 169 6.34 2.23 5.42
N SER A 170 7.28 3.16 5.37
CA SER A 170 6.98 4.59 5.47
C SER A 170 8.09 5.41 4.84
N VAL A 171 7.78 6.68 4.61
CA VAL A 171 8.73 7.70 4.16
C VAL A 171 8.78 8.79 5.21
N GLU A 172 9.97 9.24 5.56
CA GLU A 172 10.14 10.53 6.22
C GLU A 172 10.53 11.55 5.17
N CYS A 173 9.81 12.66 5.06
CA CYS A 173 10.09 13.70 4.09
C CYS A 173 9.89 15.10 4.69
N ARG A 174 10.51 16.11 4.04
CA ARG A 174 10.28 17.52 4.37
C ARG A 174 8.96 17.98 3.77
N ASP A 175 8.03 18.36 4.63
CA ASP A 175 6.77 18.97 4.27
C ASP A 175 6.99 20.44 3.85
N ARG A 176 5.94 21.14 3.45
CA ARG A 176 5.94 22.51 2.91
C ARG A 176 6.50 23.56 3.86
N ASP A 177 6.33 23.35 5.17
CA ASP A 177 6.91 24.19 6.23
C ASP A 177 8.38 23.84 6.54
N GLY A 178 8.97 22.90 5.80
CA GLY A 178 10.34 22.42 5.99
C GLY A 178 10.49 21.42 7.13
N ALA A 179 9.43 21.11 7.89
CA ALA A 179 9.47 20.14 8.97
C ALA A 179 9.50 18.71 8.42
N TRP A 180 10.22 17.82 9.12
CA TRP A 180 10.22 16.40 8.80
C TRP A 180 8.98 15.73 9.35
N ARG A 181 8.24 15.03 8.48
CA ARG A 181 7.07 14.23 8.85
C ARG A 181 7.17 12.83 8.27
N ARG A 182 6.55 11.88 8.95
CA ARG A 182 6.50 10.47 8.56
C ARG A 182 5.15 10.15 7.92
N TYR A 183 5.19 9.64 6.70
CA TYR A 183 4.01 9.24 5.94
C TYR A 183 4.05 7.73 5.68
N PRO A 184 2.92 7.03 5.81
CA PRO A 184 2.85 5.60 5.53
C PRO A 184 3.01 5.33 4.03
N ALA A 185 3.64 4.20 3.72
CA ALA A 185 3.58 3.59 2.39
C ALA A 185 2.71 2.34 2.47
N PHE A 186 2.15 1.95 1.33
CA PHE A 186 1.21 0.85 1.23
C PHE A 186 1.66 -0.13 0.16
N PHE A 187 1.48 -1.42 0.44
CA PHE A 187 1.72 -2.48 -0.52
C PHE A 187 0.92 -2.24 -1.80
N GLU A 188 1.60 -2.38 -2.94
CA GLU A 188 1.00 -2.34 -4.27
C GLU A 188 0.92 -3.75 -4.85
N ARG A 189 2.05 -4.45 -4.91
CA ARG A 189 2.18 -5.78 -5.51
C ARG A 189 3.53 -6.42 -5.21
N PHE A 190 3.70 -7.69 -5.56
CA PHE A 190 5.03 -8.31 -5.68
C PHE A 190 5.68 -7.96 -7.01
N LEU A 191 6.99 -7.63 -7.00
CA LEU A 191 7.79 -7.44 -8.21
C LEU A 191 8.36 -8.76 -8.74
N ASN A 192 8.76 -9.63 -7.82
CA ASN A 192 9.25 -10.98 -8.04
C ASN A 192 9.06 -11.77 -6.74
N ASN A 193 9.57 -13.01 -6.68
CA ASN A 193 9.47 -13.84 -5.48
C ASN A 193 10.14 -13.15 -4.29
N GLY A 194 9.28 -12.61 -3.42
CA GLY A 194 9.61 -11.98 -2.15
C GLY A 194 10.21 -10.58 -2.18
N THR A 195 10.21 -9.90 -3.33
CA THR A 195 10.35 -8.44 -3.35
C THR A 195 8.98 -7.79 -3.55
N GLU A 196 8.61 -6.89 -2.64
CA GLU A 196 7.35 -6.14 -2.67
C GLU A 196 7.58 -4.73 -3.20
N LEU A 197 6.62 -4.23 -3.98
CA LEU A 197 6.51 -2.82 -4.32
C LEU A 197 5.56 -2.14 -3.34
N TRP A 198 6.03 -1.08 -2.71
CA TRP A 198 5.26 -0.22 -1.81
C TRP A 198 5.23 1.21 -2.35
N ALA A 199 4.15 1.94 -2.08
CA ALA A 199 4.01 3.33 -2.52
C ALA A 199 3.36 4.22 -1.47
N THR A 200 3.81 5.47 -1.40
CA THR A 200 3.09 6.51 -0.67
C THR A 200 1.83 6.91 -1.44
N THR A 201 0.96 7.63 -0.74
CA THR A 201 -0.05 8.47 -1.39
C THR A 201 0.62 9.69 -2.01
N GLU A 202 -0.18 10.58 -2.61
CA GLU A 202 0.31 11.92 -2.91
C GLU A 202 0.70 12.60 -1.59
N LEU A 203 1.93 13.09 -1.53
CA LEU A 203 2.53 13.75 -0.39
C LEU A 203 2.44 15.26 -0.58
N PRO A 204 1.94 16.02 0.40
CA PRO A 204 2.01 17.48 0.38
C PRO A 204 3.43 17.89 0.80
N VAL A 205 4.35 18.13 -0.14
CA VAL A 205 5.77 18.32 0.19
C VAL A 205 6.34 19.61 -0.35
N ALA A 206 7.42 20.09 0.26
CA ALA A 206 8.22 21.16 -0.32
C ALA A 206 8.88 20.70 -1.63
N HIS A 207 9.16 21.65 -2.52
CA HIS A 207 9.96 21.41 -3.71
C HIS A 207 11.39 21.95 -3.50
N PRO A 208 12.46 21.17 -3.76
CA PRO A 208 12.44 19.77 -4.21
C PRO A 208 12.03 18.78 -3.11
N LEU A 209 11.40 17.67 -3.51
CA LEU A 209 10.99 16.60 -2.61
C LEU A 209 12.24 15.98 -1.96
N THR A 210 12.39 16.16 -0.65
CA THR A 210 13.52 15.64 0.13
C THR A 210 13.05 14.58 1.11
N PHE A 211 13.63 13.37 1.08
CA PHE A 211 13.10 12.24 1.85
C PHE A 211 14.11 11.13 2.14
N ARG A 212 13.73 10.23 3.05
CA ARG A 212 14.37 8.94 3.32
C ARG A 212 13.33 7.85 3.53
N LEU A 213 13.70 6.62 3.19
CA LEU A 213 12.80 5.47 3.28
C LEU A 213 12.97 4.78 4.63
N CYS A 214 11.87 4.28 5.19
CA CYS A 214 11.84 3.66 6.51
C CYS A 214 11.09 2.34 6.45
N TYR A 215 11.76 1.27 6.86
CA TYR A 215 11.21 -0.07 6.99
C TYR A 215 11.39 -0.57 8.43
N GLU A 216 10.28 -0.86 9.11
CA GLU A 216 10.28 -1.37 10.48
C GLU A 216 9.68 -2.77 10.53
N VAL A 217 10.42 -3.70 11.12
CA VAL A 217 10.07 -5.12 11.13
C VAL A 217 10.80 -5.81 12.26
N TYR A 218 10.10 -6.71 12.97
CA TYR A 218 10.62 -7.38 14.17
C TYR A 218 11.16 -6.44 15.26
N GLY A 219 10.67 -5.19 15.32
CA GLY A 219 11.14 -4.16 16.24
C GLY A 219 12.40 -3.43 15.80
N GLU A 220 13.03 -3.86 14.70
CA GLU A 220 14.18 -3.21 14.09
C GLU A 220 13.74 -2.18 13.06
N ARG A 221 14.55 -1.13 12.90
CA ARG A 221 14.31 -0.03 11.94
C ARG A 221 15.45 0.08 10.95
N TYR A 222 15.14 -0.09 9.68
CA TYR A 222 16.04 0.06 8.54
C TYR A 222 15.72 1.37 7.82
N ILE A 223 16.76 2.17 7.55
CA ILE A 223 16.64 3.46 6.87
C ILE A 223 17.51 3.43 5.61
N ASP A 224 16.89 3.73 4.47
CA ASP A 224 17.63 4.10 3.26
C ASP A 224 17.55 5.61 3.08
N ASN A 225 18.68 6.27 3.34
CA ASN A 225 18.88 7.70 3.22
C ASN A 225 19.94 8.06 2.17
N ASN A 226 20.09 7.23 1.13
CA ASN A 226 21.01 7.49 0.02
C ASN A 226 22.45 7.81 0.50
N HIS A 227 23.03 6.91 1.29
CA HIS A 227 24.37 7.08 1.88
C HIS A 227 24.53 8.39 2.68
N GLN A 228 23.58 8.68 3.56
CA GLN A 228 23.56 9.87 4.43
C GLN A 228 23.33 11.21 3.72
N ARG A 229 22.88 11.21 2.46
CA ARG A 229 22.61 12.44 1.69
C ARG A 229 21.14 12.79 1.59
N ASP A 230 20.26 11.89 2.01
CA ASP A 230 18.84 11.89 1.69
C ASP A 230 18.59 11.85 0.17
N TYR A 231 17.38 11.48 -0.23
CA TYR A 231 16.94 11.61 -1.61
C TYR A 231 16.42 13.02 -1.86
N VAL A 232 16.80 13.63 -2.98
CA VAL A 232 16.32 14.95 -3.41
C VAL A 232 15.82 14.85 -4.85
N VAL A 233 14.53 15.06 -5.08
CA VAL A 233 13.87 14.85 -6.38
C VAL A 233 13.11 16.11 -6.80
N SER A 234 13.42 16.60 -8.01
CA SER A 234 12.76 17.79 -8.60
C SER A 234 11.83 17.47 -9.77
N LYS A 235 11.95 16.31 -10.42
CA LYS A 235 11.10 15.92 -11.57
C LYS A 235 10.61 14.48 -11.39
N GLY A 236 11.45 13.54 -11.80
CA GLY A 236 11.33 12.12 -11.50
C GLY A 236 12.72 11.55 -11.23
N LEU A 237 12.78 10.44 -10.51
CA LEU A 237 13.99 9.68 -10.23
C LEU A 237 13.63 8.20 -10.20
N LEU A 238 14.04 7.46 -11.23
CA LEU A 238 13.84 6.02 -11.36
C LEU A 238 15.15 5.29 -11.08
N ILE A 239 15.18 4.45 -10.03
CA ILE A 239 16.37 3.68 -9.61
C ILE A 239 16.13 2.16 -9.74
N GLY A 240 14.93 1.66 -9.41
CA GLY A 240 14.62 0.24 -9.28
C GLY A 240 14.72 -0.62 -10.54
N ALA A 241 14.84 -1.94 -10.38
CA ALA A 241 15.34 -2.87 -11.41
C ALA A 241 14.35 -3.21 -12.55
N THR A 242 13.20 -2.54 -12.66
CA THR A 242 12.18 -2.89 -13.65
C THR A 242 12.30 -2.09 -14.95
N GLU A 243 12.05 -2.77 -16.06
CA GLU A 243 12.16 -2.22 -17.43
C GLU A 243 11.15 -1.10 -17.72
N TYR A 244 9.97 -1.11 -17.07
CA TYR A 244 8.99 -0.03 -17.17
C TYR A 244 8.00 -0.08 -15.99
N ILE A 245 7.70 1.07 -15.41
CA ILE A 245 6.75 1.25 -14.30
C ILE A 245 5.48 1.89 -14.87
N VAL A 246 4.33 1.41 -14.40
CA VAL A 246 3.02 2.06 -14.57
C VAL A 246 2.59 2.73 -13.26
N PRO A 247 3.16 3.88 -12.89
CA PRO A 247 2.74 4.55 -11.68
C PRO A 247 1.57 5.50 -11.99
N THR A 248 0.39 5.05 -11.57
CA THR A 248 -0.79 5.88 -11.23
C THR A 248 -1.83 6.01 -12.34
N ARG A 249 -3.03 5.50 -12.02
CA ARG A 249 -4.31 6.01 -12.51
C ARG A 249 -4.78 7.07 -11.51
N GLN A 250 -4.73 8.35 -11.85
CA GLN A 250 -5.55 9.34 -11.15
C GLN A 250 -6.85 9.46 -11.94
N LEU A 251 -7.97 9.21 -11.28
CA LEU A 251 -9.27 9.46 -11.86
C LEU A 251 -9.79 10.75 -11.25
N ILE A 252 -9.67 11.85 -12.00
CA ILE A 252 -10.18 13.15 -11.56
C ILE A 252 -11.62 13.23 -12.06
N GLN A 253 -12.58 13.34 -11.15
CA GLN A 253 -13.99 13.55 -11.49
C GLN A 253 -14.28 15.05 -11.47
N LEU A 254 -14.68 15.59 -12.62
CA LEU A 254 -15.22 16.94 -12.76
C LEU A 254 -16.66 16.81 -13.28
N GLY A 255 -17.64 16.95 -12.39
CA GLY A 255 -19.05 16.69 -12.70
C GLY A 255 -19.34 15.22 -13.01
N THR A 256 -19.85 14.92 -14.22
CA THR A 256 -20.14 13.54 -14.69
C THR A 256 -18.98 12.92 -15.47
N GLN A 257 -17.99 13.70 -15.88
CA GLN A 257 -16.85 13.22 -16.65
C GLN A 257 -15.72 12.72 -15.74
N HIS A 258 -15.17 11.57 -16.11
CA HIS A 258 -14.05 10.94 -15.41
C HIS A 258 -12.81 11.08 -16.27
N THR A 259 -11.75 11.74 -15.81
CA THR A 259 -10.50 11.82 -16.60
C THR A 259 -9.51 10.79 -16.09
N LEU A 260 -9.06 9.89 -16.96
CA LEU A 260 -7.97 8.95 -16.72
C LEU A 260 -6.64 9.65 -16.98
N PHE A 261 -5.82 9.76 -15.95
CA PHE A 261 -4.40 10.11 -16.06
C PHE A 261 -3.55 8.88 -15.84
N VAL A 262 -2.70 8.56 -16.80
CA VAL A 262 -1.66 7.52 -16.69
C VAL A 262 -0.30 8.19 -16.85
N GLU A 263 0.63 7.87 -15.97
CA GLU A 263 2.05 8.15 -16.14
C GLU A 263 2.79 6.82 -16.20
N LEU A 264 3.80 6.72 -17.08
CA LEU A 264 4.73 5.61 -17.20
C LEU A 264 6.16 6.12 -17.13
N ALA A 265 7.03 5.42 -16.41
CA ALA A 265 8.47 5.62 -16.50
C ALA A 265 9.09 4.36 -17.13
N CYS A 266 9.85 4.50 -18.21
CA CYS A 266 10.31 3.40 -19.05
C CYS A 266 11.84 3.44 -19.25
N ARG A 267 12.52 2.33 -18.94
CA ARG A 267 13.97 2.13 -19.10
C ARG A 267 14.34 1.34 -20.37
N LEU A 268 13.37 0.82 -21.09
CA LEU A 268 13.65 0.12 -22.34
C LEU A 268 14.26 1.10 -23.34
N LYS A 269 15.44 0.73 -23.84
CA LYS A 269 16.12 1.48 -24.91
C LYS A 269 15.26 1.45 -26.16
N ASP A 270 15.39 2.50 -26.97
CA ASP A 270 14.78 2.63 -28.29
C ASP A 270 13.24 2.71 -28.31
N VAL A 271 12.58 2.81 -27.14
CA VAL A 271 11.12 3.04 -27.09
C VAL A 271 10.79 4.40 -27.69
N ALA A 272 10.09 4.35 -28.81
CA ALA A 272 9.67 5.52 -29.59
C ALA A 272 8.18 5.84 -29.42
N LYS A 273 7.37 4.82 -29.11
CA LYS A 273 5.92 4.96 -29.02
C LYS A 273 5.34 4.02 -27.99
N ILE A 274 4.48 4.55 -27.14
CA ILE A 274 3.67 3.75 -26.23
C ILE A 274 2.19 3.87 -26.59
N LYS A 275 1.54 2.72 -26.72
CA LYS A 275 0.10 2.58 -26.94
C LYS A 275 -0.57 2.04 -25.68
N CYS A 276 -1.59 2.73 -25.20
CA CYS A 276 -2.41 2.33 -24.06
C CYS A 276 -3.80 1.86 -24.53
N TYR A 277 -4.16 0.63 -24.18
CA TYR A 277 -5.49 0.06 -24.40
C TYR A 277 -6.29 0.18 -23.12
N VAL A 278 -7.42 0.89 -23.16
CA VAL A 278 -8.24 1.17 -21.98
C VAL A 278 -9.49 0.28 -22.00
N GLY A 279 -9.62 -0.61 -21.01
CA GLY A 279 -10.69 -1.60 -20.95
C GLY A 279 -10.68 -2.56 -22.14
N GLU A 280 -11.85 -2.80 -22.71
CA GLU A 280 -12.06 -3.62 -23.92
C GLU A 280 -12.07 -2.79 -25.21
N ALA A 281 -11.66 -1.50 -25.15
CA ALA A 281 -11.66 -0.64 -26.33
C ALA A 281 -10.79 -1.25 -27.46
N PRO A 282 -11.29 -1.27 -28.71
CA PRO A 282 -10.60 -1.90 -29.83
C PRO A 282 -9.38 -1.09 -30.30
N ALA A 283 -9.40 0.23 -30.11
CA ALA A 283 -8.33 1.14 -30.53
C ALA A 283 -7.48 1.59 -29.33
N PRO A 284 -6.14 1.63 -29.47
CA PRO A 284 -5.26 2.17 -28.45
C PRO A 284 -5.19 3.70 -28.50
N HIS A 285 -4.84 4.29 -27.36
CA HIS A 285 -4.48 5.69 -27.23
C HIS A 285 -2.96 5.85 -27.22
N ALA A 286 -2.44 6.83 -27.95
CA ALA A 286 -1.02 7.15 -27.92
C ALA A 286 -0.68 7.92 -26.64
N MET A 287 0.42 7.55 -25.99
CA MET A 287 0.96 8.32 -24.86
C MET A 287 1.93 9.38 -25.36
N SER A 288 2.02 10.50 -24.64
CA SER A 288 2.94 11.60 -24.92
C SER A 288 4.16 11.51 -24.03
N GLN A 289 5.37 11.60 -24.59
CA GLN A 289 6.58 11.62 -23.81
C GLN A 289 6.75 12.99 -23.12
N THR A 290 6.97 13.00 -21.81
CA THR A 290 7.11 14.23 -20.99
C THR A 290 8.53 14.43 -20.45
N GLN A 291 9.30 13.36 -20.32
CA GLN A 291 10.69 13.42 -19.87
C GLN A 291 11.55 12.45 -20.67
N ASN A 292 12.79 12.87 -20.94
CA ASN A 292 13.86 12.04 -21.48
C ASN A 292 15.09 12.24 -20.60
N ALA A 293 15.36 11.30 -19.70
CA ALA A 293 16.58 11.24 -18.91
C ALA A 293 17.55 10.24 -19.57
N GLU A 294 18.84 10.29 -19.20
CA GLU A 294 19.86 9.41 -19.78
C GLU A 294 19.50 7.92 -19.69
N ASP A 295 18.87 7.52 -18.58
CA ASP A 295 18.58 6.11 -18.29
C ASP A 295 17.10 5.72 -18.44
N TYR A 296 16.18 6.67 -18.63
CA TYR A 296 14.75 6.38 -18.75
C TYR A 296 13.92 7.53 -19.35
N THR A 297 12.72 7.21 -19.83
CA THR A 297 11.76 8.15 -20.40
C THR A 297 10.46 8.16 -19.59
N CYS A 298 9.78 9.31 -19.48
CA CYS A 298 8.44 9.39 -18.90
C CYS A 298 7.40 9.64 -19.98
N TRP A 299 6.24 8.99 -19.85
CA TRP A 299 5.14 9.07 -20.80
C TRP A 299 3.82 9.29 -20.05
N VAL A 300 2.95 10.13 -20.59
CA VAL A 300 1.65 10.43 -19.99
C VAL A 300 0.50 10.20 -20.97
N LEU A 301 -0.65 9.83 -20.43
CA LEU A 301 -1.93 9.79 -21.13
C LEU A 301 -2.96 10.49 -20.26
N GLN A 302 -3.64 11.47 -20.83
CA GLN A 302 -4.84 12.07 -20.26
C GLN A 302 -6.01 11.76 -21.19
N LEU A 303 -7.01 11.06 -20.68
CA LEU A 303 -8.14 10.59 -21.48
C LEU A 303 -9.46 10.81 -20.73
N PRO A 304 -10.38 11.64 -21.25
CA PRO A 304 -11.73 11.69 -20.72
C PRO A 304 -12.45 10.37 -20.99
N LEU A 305 -13.11 9.86 -19.96
CA LEU A 305 -13.88 8.63 -19.98
C LEU A 305 -15.34 8.92 -19.63
N THR A 306 -16.23 8.28 -20.36
CA THR A 306 -17.67 8.25 -20.09
C THR A 306 -18.04 7.23 -19.01
N GLN A 307 -17.16 6.26 -18.76
CA GLN A 307 -17.32 5.22 -17.75
C GLN A 307 -15.97 4.88 -17.10
N THR A 308 -15.98 4.40 -15.86
CA THR A 308 -14.76 3.93 -15.21
C THR A 308 -14.13 2.76 -15.97
N ALA A 309 -12.98 2.99 -16.59
CA ALA A 309 -12.14 1.93 -17.14
C ALA A 309 -11.77 0.93 -16.04
N LYS A 310 -11.79 -0.38 -16.32
CA LYS A 310 -11.42 -1.41 -15.32
C LYS A 310 -9.95 -1.78 -15.37
N GLN A 311 -9.30 -1.64 -16.54
CA GLN A 311 -7.93 -2.07 -16.82
C GLN A 311 -7.29 -1.19 -17.89
N CYS A 312 -5.97 -1.02 -17.84
CA CYS A 312 -5.14 -0.46 -18.92
C CYS A 312 -4.08 -1.49 -19.29
N ARG A 313 -3.80 -1.67 -20.59
CA ARG A 313 -2.73 -2.51 -21.11
C ARG A 313 -1.82 -1.68 -21.99
N PHE A 314 -0.51 -1.87 -21.86
CA PHE A 314 0.47 -1.10 -22.65
C PHE A 314 1.19 -1.97 -23.68
N ARG A 315 1.51 -1.35 -24.83
CA ARG A 315 2.42 -1.89 -25.84
C ARG A 315 3.42 -0.84 -26.24
N LEU A 316 4.70 -1.21 -26.23
CA LEU A 316 5.83 -0.33 -26.45
C LEU A 316 6.47 -0.71 -27.79
N TYR A 317 6.80 0.29 -28.60
CA TYR A 317 7.33 0.11 -29.94
C TYR A 317 8.60 0.91 -30.16
N ASP A 318 9.50 0.38 -30.98
CA ASP A 318 10.67 1.11 -31.47
C ASP A 318 10.34 2.08 -32.62
N HIS A 319 11.36 2.81 -33.11
CA HIS A 319 11.22 3.73 -34.25
C HIS A 319 10.84 3.04 -35.56
N SER A 320 11.14 1.75 -35.71
CA SER A 320 10.79 0.94 -36.88
C SER A 320 9.38 0.34 -36.79
N GLY A 321 8.70 0.49 -35.66
CA GLY A 321 7.37 -0.04 -35.40
C GLY A 321 7.35 -1.47 -34.88
N ASN A 322 8.50 -2.05 -34.53
CA ASN A 322 8.56 -3.36 -33.89
C ASN A 322 8.09 -3.27 -32.44
N GLU A 323 7.33 -4.26 -31.97
CA GLU A 323 6.88 -4.34 -30.59
C GLU A 323 8.05 -4.79 -29.70
N LEU A 324 8.52 -3.90 -28.83
CA LEU A 324 9.60 -4.15 -27.87
C LEU A 324 9.08 -4.88 -26.64
N ALA A 325 7.90 -4.49 -26.17
CA ALA A 325 7.28 -5.06 -24.98
C ALA A 325 5.76 -4.90 -25.01
N LYS A 326 5.08 -5.80 -24.30
CA LYS A 326 3.64 -5.74 -24.02
C LYS A 326 3.37 -6.15 -22.59
N ASP A 327 2.31 -5.58 -22.03
CA ASP A 327 1.98 -5.77 -20.63
C ASP A 327 1.75 -7.21 -20.17
N HIS A 328 2.23 -7.50 -18.96
CA HIS A 328 1.73 -8.54 -18.05
C HIS A 328 1.40 -7.91 -16.68
N TYR A 329 0.50 -6.92 -16.64
CA TYR A 329 -0.04 -6.36 -15.39
C TYR A 329 -1.49 -6.80 -15.18
N PRO A 330 -1.75 -7.92 -14.47
CA PRO A 330 -3.10 -8.35 -14.14
C PRO A 330 -3.62 -7.56 -12.92
N ILE A 331 -3.63 -6.23 -12.98
CA ILE A 331 -4.13 -5.41 -11.88
C ILE A 331 -5.48 -4.81 -12.30
N GLN A 332 -6.54 -5.18 -11.57
CA GLN A 332 -7.77 -4.39 -11.54
C GLN A 332 -7.47 -3.14 -10.72
N TYR A 333 -7.47 -1.97 -11.37
CA TYR A 333 -7.11 -0.72 -10.72
C TYR A 333 -8.29 -0.25 -9.85
N PRO A 334 -8.13 -0.14 -8.52
CA PRO A 334 -9.23 0.25 -7.63
C PRO A 334 -9.62 1.72 -7.82
N ILE A 335 -10.90 1.99 -7.59
CA ILE A 335 -11.52 3.32 -7.67
C ILE A 335 -11.10 4.12 -6.43
N VAL A 336 -10.56 5.32 -6.62
CA VAL A 336 -10.51 6.36 -5.58
C VAL A 336 -11.50 7.43 -6.02
N GLN A 337 -12.64 7.52 -5.35
CA GLN A 337 -13.58 8.62 -5.55
C GLN A 337 -12.99 9.88 -4.89
N PRO A 338 -13.10 11.07 -5.50
CA PRO A 338 -12.87 12.30 -4.77
C PRO A 338 -13.92 12.41 -3.66
N LEU A 339 -13.47 12.83 -2.47
CA LEU A 339 -14.33 13.11 -1.33
C LEU A 339 -15.43 14.10 -1.75
N SER A 340 -16.67 13.64 -1.67
CA SER A 340 -17.88 14.49 -1.71
C SER A 340 -18.08 15.21 -0.38
#